data_AF-A0A7V1FXL1-F1
#
_entry.id   AF-A0A7V1FXL1-F1
#
_cell.length_a   1.000
_cell.length_b   1.000
_cell.length_c   1.000
_cell.angle_alpha   90.00
_cell.angle_beta   90.00
_cell.angle_gamma   90.00
#
_symmetry.space_group_name_H-M   'P 1'
#
loop_
_entity.id
_entity.type
_entity.pdbx_description
1 polymer ?
#
loop_
_entity_poly.entity_id
_entity_poly.type
_entity_poly.pdbx_seq_one_letter_code
_entity_poly.pdbx_strand_id
1 'polypeptide(L)'
;MKRRNGYWVGLALGSFLWAQQSQGVGIGTLVPDPTAILHLESSTKGLLLPRLTTAQRDAIVNPPWGLVIFNTTDSVVQYFNGRCWLPAYAESCEDCNFTLTLNPTSGTVDHVNTQSVQTTVTLTQVAGTPQPIALQVYSTLPPYTSYTFSPTILTGSGSSTLTIQVEPIAPPGTYPVIVQAVCGNTIKNVVFTLTIDSCYTVNLLNSATDYNLTAANPQIPTTQPVCVVVHVHPGVEVSATSTANPAFTTGSLHPQSVVALVHEGAFLGRGGNGASGAPLPNYSLPGQPGGDALHITCRTHLYLRNGHVFGGGGGGASAGVEQNFNVPIIGTLSVGVSAGGGGGAQGGQGGRPSGNFTIGYFAPGQDATTGITATAGQGGLLTLVWTYTVSLGIADVDLIVRPEGYGGRGGDYGLPGREGFVRVCLDGRVRPAIGPTVPFSLGCYPPNNFILQPGGPAGYAVRRIGGAPLLPYPDNYYLTGLIRGRIGP
;
A
#
# COMPACT_ATOMS: atom_id res chain seq x y z
N MET A 1 -57.92 134.68 2.35
CA MET A 1 -56.59 135.27 2.61
C MET A 1 -55.51 134.20 2.39
N LYS A 2 -54.55 134.47 1.50
CA LYS A 2 -53.14 134.02 1.42
C LYS A 2 -52.68 132.64 1.97
N ARG A 3 -52.13 131.82 1.04
CA ARG A 3 -50.91 130.94 1.08
C ARG A 3 -50.91 129.74 2.08
N ARG A 4 -50.45 128.51 1.80
CA ARG A 4 -49.24 128.04 1.06
C ARG A 4 -49.23 126.49 0.86
N ASN A 5 -48.41 126.03 -0.11
CA ASN A 5 -48.11 124.67 -0.60
C ASN A 5 -47.40 123.68 0.37
N GLY A 6 -47.41 122.38 0.01
CA GLY A 6 -46.38 121.35 0.35
C GLY A 6 -46.94 119.90 0.32
N TYR A 7 -47.08 119.22 -0.82
CA TYR A 7 -46.14 118.36 -1.57
C TYR A 7 -45.70 117.02 -0.92
N TRP A 8 -45.97 115.97 -1.71
CA TRP A 8 -45.63 114.55 -1.60
C TRP A 8 -44.11 114.24 -1.60
N VAL A 9 -43.73 113.13 -0.96
CA VAL A 9 -42.56 112.31 -1.33
C VAL A 9 -42.92 110.84 -1.13
N GLY A 10 -42.77 110.02 -2.18
CA GLY A 10 -42.90 108.56 -2.17
C GLY A 10 -41.55 107.84 -2.29
N LEU A 11 -41.55 106.51 -2.20
CA LEU A 11 -40.53 105.54 -2.66
C LEU A 11 -40.93 104.15 -2.13
N ALA A 12 -40.70 102.99 -2.72
CA ALA A 12 -40.60 102.47 -4.09
C ALA A 12 -40.70 100.93 -3.93
N LEU A 13 -41.22 100.25 -4.95
CA LEU A 13 -41.43 98.80 -5.02
C LEU A 13 -40.11 98.01 -5.00
N GLY A 14 -40.09 96.89 -4.28
CA GLY A 14 -39.07 95.83 -4.39
C GLY A 14 -39.75 94.46 -4.39
N SER A 15 -40.00 93.92 -5.57
CA SER A 15 -40.53 92.58 -5.79
C SER A 15 -39.48 91.52 -5.45
N PHE A 16 -39.70 90.76 -4.38
CA PHE A 16 -38.96 89.53 -4.10
C PHE A 16 -39.47 88.42 -5.01
N LEU A 17 -38.71 88.15 -6.08
CA LEU A 17 -38.81 86.92 -6.86
C LEU A 17 -38.24 85.77 -6.01
N TRP A 18 -39.11 85.02 -5.34
CA TRP A 18 -38.73 83.71 -4.81
C TRP A 18 -38.67 82.74 -5.99
N ALA A 19 -37.46 82.36 -6.39
CA ALA A 19 -37.24 81.21 -7.25
C ALA A 19 -37.70 79.96 -6.49
N GLN A 20 -38.86 79.42 -6.86
CA GLN A 20 -39.33 78.14 -6.35
C GLN A 20 -38.47 77.04 -7.00
N GLN A 21 -37.40 76.62 -6.31
CA GLN A 21 -36.68 75.41 -6.69
C GLN A 21 -37.70 74.27 -6.72
N SER A 22 -37.68 73.47 -7.80
CA SER A 22 -38.43 72.23 -7.91
C SER A 22 -38.03 71.29 -6.76
N GLN A 23 -38.76 71.35 -5.65
CA GLN A 23 -38.55 70.46 -4.51
C GLN A 23 -39.25 69.13 -4.81
N GLY A 24 -38.54 68.02 -4.64
CA GLY A 24 -39.12 66.68 -4.72
C GLY A 24 -40.31 66.52 -3.74
N VAL A 25 -41.05 65.43 -3.89
CA VAL A 25 -42.15 65.08 -2.99
C VAL A 25 -41.55 64.58 -1.67
N GLY A 26 -41.66 65.37 -0.60
CA GLY A 26 -41.39 64.93 0.77
C GLY A 26 -42.66 64.44 1.45
N ILE A 27 -42.64 63.25 2.05
CA ILE A 27 -43.70 62.77 2.94
C ILE A 27 -43.07 62.48 4.31
N GLY A 28 -43.50 63.24 5.32
CA GLY A 28 -42.96 63.13 6.69
C GLY A 28 -41.69 63.95 6.93
N THR A 29 -41.21 64.71 5.93
CA THR A 29 -40.04 65.60 6.03
C THR A 29 -40.32 66.93 5.35
N LEU A 30 -39.79 68.03 5.91
CA LEU A 30 -39.93 69.39 5.35
C LEU A 30 -38.77 69.77 4.43
N VAL A 31 -37.67 69.01 4.47
CA VAL A 31 -36.48 69.20 3.63
C VAL A 31 -36.19 67.88 2.93
N PRO A 32 -36.87 67.57 1.81
CA PRO A 32 -36.54 66.41 1.01
C PRO A 32 -35.06 66.44 0.62
N ASP A 33 -34.43 65.26 0.54
CA ASP A 33 -33.04 65.19 0.10
C ASP A 33 -32.93 65.82 -1.30
N PRO A 34 -31.96 66.72 -1.58
CA PRO A 34 -31.85 67.38 -2.88
C PRO A 34 -31.68 66.42 -4.06
N THR A 35 -31.26 65.19 -3.81
CA THR A 35 -31.09 64.15 -4.82
C THR A 35 -32.33 63.28 -5.02
N ALA A 36 -33.35 63.41 -4.16
CA ALA A 36 -34.56 62.58 -4.18
C ALA A 36 -35.76 63.29 -4.82
N ILE A 37 -36.39 62.64 -5.81
CA ILE A 37 -37.70 63.05 -6.33
C ILE A 37 -38.81 62.68 -5.33
N LEU A 38 -38.63 61.62 -4.53
CA LEU A 38 -39.53 61.20 -3.46
C LEU A 38 -38.71 60.83 -2.21
N HIS A 39 -38.91 61.57 -1.11
CA HIS A 39 -38.30 61.28 0.20
C HIS A 39 -39.41 60.92 1.20
N LEU A 40 -39.34 59.70 1.76
CA LEU A 40 -40.26 59.21 2.78
C LEU A 40 -39.52 59.12 4.13
N GLU A 41 -39.95 59.90 5.12
CA GLU A 41 -39.38 59.88 6.47
C GLU A 41 -40.48 59.51 7.49
N SER A 42 -40.27 58.42 8.24
CA SER A 42 -41.17 58.01 9.32
C SER A 42 -40.47 57.09 10.30
N SER A 43 -40.80 57.19 11.58
CA SER A 43 -40.34 56.27 12.62
C SER A 43 -41.28 55.07 12.84
N THR A 44 -42.49 55.08 12.25
CA THR A 44 -43.51 54.05 12.49
C THR A 44 -44.15 53.49 11.22
N LYS A 45 -43.82 54.02 10.04
CA LYS A 45 -44.39 53.62 8.75
C LYS A 45 -43.28 53.32 7.75
N GLY A 46 -43.60 52.57 6.71
CA GLY A 46 -42.67 52.24 5.63
C GLY A 46 -43.35 52.28 4.26
N LEU A 47 -42.57 52.02 3.21
CA LEU A 47 -43.08 51.89 1.85
C LEU A 47 -43.65 50.49 1.63
N LEU A 48 -44.95 50.40 1.37
CA LEU A 48 -45.59 49.15 0.95
C LEU A 48 -45.56 49.05 -0.59
N LEU A 49 -44.66 48.23 -1.12
CA LEU A 49 -44.55 47.96 -2.55
C LEU A 49 -45.75 47.13 -3.04
N PRO A 50 -46.10 47.18 -4.35
CA PRO A 50 -47.07 46.26 -4.94
C PRO A 50 -46.73 44.81 -4.62
N ARG A 51 -47.68 44.06 -4.05
CA ARG A 51 -47.50 42.68 -3.58
C ARG A 51 -48.08 41.72 -4.60
N LEU A 52 -47.22 40.93 -5.25
CA LEU A 52 -47.62 39.99 -6.30
C LEU A 52 -47.11 38.58 -5.96
N THR A 53 -47.79 37.54 -6.43
CA THR A 53 -47.18 36.20 -6.51
C THR A 53 -46.23 36.12 -7.70
N THR A 54 -45.37 35.11 -7.76
CA THR A 54 -44.48 34.88 -8.92
C THR A 54 -45.28 34.81 -10.23
N ALA A 55 -46.42 34.11 -10.23
CA ALA A 55 -47.29 34.01 -11.41
C ALA A 55 -47.90 35.36 -11.83
N GLN A 56 -48.30 36.20 -10.86
CA GLN A 56 -48.84 37.53 -11.15
C GLN A 56 -47.78 38.49 -11.67
N ARG A 57 -46.56 38.41 -11.12
CA ARG A 57 -45.39 39.17 -11.60
C ARG A 57 -45.05 38.80 -13.04
N ASP A 58 -45.02 37.51 -13.35
CA ASP A 58 -44.68 36.99 -14.69
C ASP A 58 -45.75 37.29 -15.74
N ALA A 59 -46.98 37.58 -15.31
CA ALA A 59 -48.05 38.06 -16.18
C ALA A 59 -47.91 39.54 -16.59
N ILE A 60 -46.95 40.29 -16.03
CA ILE A 60 -46.70 41.68 -16.42
C ILE A 60 -46.03 41.70 -17.79
N VAL A 61 -46.76 42.16 -18.81
CA VAL A 61 -46.25 42.32 -20.18
C VAL A 61 -45.43 43.61 -20.27
N ASN A 62 -44.22 43.54 -20.84
CA ASN A 62 -43.31 44.67 -21.04
C ASN A 62 -43.09 45.53 -19.77
N PRO A 63 -42.62 44.95 -18.65
CA PRO A 63 -42.36 45.72 -17.43
C PRO A 63 -41.31 46.81 -17.69
N PRO A 64 -41.52 48.04 -17.17
CA PRO A 64 -40.56 49.12 -17.30
C PRO A 64 -39.29 48.84 -16.48
N TRP A 65 -38.16 49.36 -16.94
CA TRP A 65 -36.87 49.24 -16.26
C TRP A 65 -36.94 49.97 -14.92
N GLY A 66 -36.51 49.31 -13.84
CA GLY A 66 -36.58 49.82 -12.47
C GLY A 66 -37.92 49.61 -11.78
N LEU A 67 -38.87 48.86 -12.36
CA LEU A 67 -40.12 48.51 -11.66
C LEU A 67 -39.82 47.65 -10.42
N VAL A 68 -40.27 48.07 -9.24
CA VAL A 68 -40.03 47.38 -7.96
C VAL A 68 -41.33 46.81 -7.38
N ILE A 69 -41.31 45.54 -6.99
CA ILE A 69 -42.44 44.82 -6.39
C ILE A 69 -41.99 43.98 -5.20
N PHE A 70 -42.91 43.60 -4.31
CA PHE A 70 -42.67 42.58 -3.29
C PHE A 70 -43.29 41.26 -3.74
N ASN A 71 -42.46 40.25 -3.99
CA ASN A 71 -42.93 38.92 -4.35
C ASN A 71 -43.34 38.16 -3.09
N THR A 72 -44.62 37.84 -2.97
CA THR A 72 -45.22 37.15 -1.83
C THR A 72 -44.96 35.65 -1.82
N THR A 73 -44.60 35.04 -2.96
CA THR A 73 -44.21 33.64 -3.04
C THR A 73 -42.79 33.45 -2.49
N ASP A 74 -41.86 34.31 -2.91
CA ASP A 74 -40.44 34.22 -2.51
C ASP A 74 -40.13 35.05 -1.25
N SER A 75 -41.10 35.84 -0.77
CA SER A 75 -40.97 36.80 0.34
C SER A 75 -39.82 37.81 0.18
N VAL A 76 -39.53 38.24 -1.04
CA VAL A 76 -38.42 39.14 -1.35
C VAL A 76 -38.85 40.32 -2.23
N VAL A 77 -38.19 41.46 -2.04
CA VAL A 77 -38.30 42.59 -2.98
C VAL A 77 -37.59 42.21 -4.28
N GLN A 78 -38.26 42.43 -5.40
CA GLN A 78 -37.75 42.18 -6.74
C GLN A 78 -37.84 43.46 -7.57
N TYR A 79 -36.88 43.68 -8.46
CA TYR A 79 -36.94 44.76 -9.44
C TYR A 79 -36.68 44.24 -10.86
N PHE A 80 -37.30 44.86 -11.85
CA PHE A 80 -37.06 44.53 -13.25
C PHE A 80 -35.88 45.35 -13.77
N ASN A 81 -34.77 44.71 -14.15
CA ASN A 81 -33.57 45.40 -14.62
C ASN A 81 -33.58 45.70 -16.13
N GLY A 82 -34.70 45.43 -16.80
CA GLY A 82 -34.84 45.56 -18.24
C GLY A 82 -34.71 44.27 -19.03
N ARG A 83 -34.21 43.20 -18.39
CA ARG A 83 -34.04 41.88 -19.00
C ARG A 83 -34.74 40.78 -18.19
N CYS A 84 -34.66 40.82 -16.87
CA CYS A 84 -35.32 39.87 -15.99
C CYS A 84 -35.73 40.51 -14.66
N TRP A 85 -36.54 39.79 -13.88
CA TRP A 85 -36.81 40.11 -12.49
C TRP A 85 -35.66 39.65 -11.61
N LEU A 86 -34.98 40.59 -10.94
CA LEU A 86 -33.92 40.32 -9.98
C LEU A 86 -34.43 40.45 -8.56
N PRO A 87 -34.18 39.46 -7.68
CA PRO A 87 -34.32 39.67 -6.24
C PRO A 87 -33.30 40.70 -5.77
N ALA A 88 -33.62 41.44 -4.71
CA ALA A 88 -32.79 42.52 -4.19
C ALA A 88 -31.37 42.10 -3.75
N TYR A 89 -31.08 40.80 -3.63
CA TYR A 89 -29.77 40.25 -3.30
C TYR A 89 -28.98 39.71 -4.50
N ALA A 90 -29.54 39.68 -5.70
CA ALA A 90 -28.84 39.24 -6.92
C ALA A 90 -28.29 40.45 -7.68
N GLU A 91 -27.09 40.30 -8.22
CA GLU A 91 -26.40 41.34 -8.99
C GLU A 91 -26.79 41.26 -10.48
N SER A 92 -27.04 40.05 -11.01
CA SER A 92 -27.36 39.86 -12.42
C SER A 92 -28.34 38.71 -12.70
N CYS A 93 -28.92 38.73 -13.92
CA CYS A 93 -29.81 37.66 -14.39
C CYS A 93 -29.08 36.32 -14.62
N GLU A 94 -27.75 36.36 -14.61
CA GLU A 94 -26.88 35.24 -14.92
C GLU A 94 -26.19 34.69 -13.66
N ASP A 95 -26.56 35.23 -12.48
CA ASP A 95 -26.01 34.78 -11.20
C ASP A 95 -26.41 33.34 -10.93
N CYS A 96 -25.39 32.53 -10.65
CA CYS A 96 -25.56 31.12 -10.36
C CYS A 96 -26.12 30.94 -8.96
N ASN A 97 -27.40 30.58 -8.86
CA ASN A 97 -28.03 30.20 -7.61
C ASN A 97 -28.50 28.75 -7.69
N PHE A 98 -28.12 27.93 -6.72
CA PHE A 98 -28.39 26.51 -6.72
C PHE A 98 -28.55 25.96 -5.29
N THR A 99 -29.18 24.80 -5.20
CA THR A 99 -29.27 24.00 -3.98
C THR A 99 -28.38 22.76 -4.11
N LEU A 100 -27.84 22.32 -2.98
CA LEU A 100 -26.92 21.18 -2.88
C LEU A 100 -27.46 20.24 -1.82
N THR A 101 -27.60 18.95 -2.15
CA THR A 101 -28.06 17.91 -1.22
C THR A 101 -27.23 16.64 -1.36
N LEU A 102 -27.23 15.83 -0.30
CA LEU A 102 -26.54 14.53 -0.24
C LEU A 102 -27.54 13.43 0.05
N ASN A 103 -27.38 12.28 -0.61
CA ASN A 103 -28.09 11.06 -0.25
C ASN A 103 -27.19 9.82 -0.49
N PRO A 104 -26.83 9.06 0.56
CA PRO A 104 -27.08 9.31 1.99
C PRO A 104 -26.22 10.46 2.58
N THR A 105 -26.61 11.02 3.73
CA THR A 105 -25.85 12.08 4.44
C THR A 105 -24.77 11.55 5.37
N SER A 106 -24.68 10.23 5.55
CA SER A 106 -23.68 9.56 6.37
C SER A 106 -23.36 8.18 5.82
N GLY A 107 -22.22 7.63 6.23
CA GLY A 107 -21.94 6.21 6.05
C GLY A 107 -20.77 5.72 6.88
N THR A 108 -20.72 4.41 7.04
CA THR A 108 -19.79 3.72 7.96
C THR A 108 -18.87 2.79 7.20
N VAL A 109 -17.59 2.81 7.56
CA VAL A 109 -16.54 1.89 7.10
C VAL A 109 -16.22 0.92 8.23
N ASP A 110 -16.44 -0.38 8.02
CA ASP A 110 -16.09 -1.45 8.98
C ASP A 110 -14.80 -2.21 8.60
N HIS A 111 -14.19 -1.85 7.47
CA HIS A 111 -13.01 -2.44 6.82
C HIS A 111 -13.12 -3.92 6.40
N VAL A 112 -13.99 -4.70 7.02
CA VAL A 112 -14.25 -6.12 6.72
C VAL A 112 -15.12 -6.24 5.46
N ASN A 113 -16.27 -5.59 5.49
CA ASN A 113 -17.31 -5.61 4.47
C ASN A 113 -17.26 -4.37 3.58
N THR A 114 -16.91 -3.21 4.14
CA THR A 114 -16.87 -1.93 3.42
C THR A 114 -15.48 -1.30 3.47
N GLN A 115 -14.87 -1.08 2.30
CA GLN A 115 -13.59 -0.35 2.14
C GLN A 115 -13.79 1.08 1.61
N SER A 116 -15.02 1.39 1.21
CA SER A 116 -15.39 2.70 0.68
C SER A 116 -16.85 3.02 0.95
N VAL A 117 -17.14 4.31 1.06
CA VAL A 117 -18.50 4.83 1.19
C VAL A 117 -18.79 5.73 0.01
N GLN A 118 -20.02 5.67 -0.48
CA GLN A 118 -20.49 6.52 -1.58
C GLN A 118 -21.68 7.35 -1.14
N THR A 119 -21.73 8.59 -1.63
CA THR A 119 -22.92 9.44 -1.53
C THR A 119 -23.18 10.13 -2.86
N THR A 120 -24.46 10.27 -3.20
CA THR A 120 -24.89 11.04 -4.36
C THR A 120 -25.05 12.49 -3.95
N VAL A 121 -24.27 13.36 -4.59
CA VAL A 121 -24.39 14.80 -4.51
C VAL A 121 -25.34 15.26 -5.60
N THR A 122 -26.51 15.78 -5.22
CA THR A 122 -27.49 16.32 -6.16
C THR A 122 -27.44 17.83 -6.12
N LEU A 123 -27.35 18.42 -7.32
CA LEU A 123 -27.36 19.85 -7.51
C LEU A 123 -28.58 20.24 -8.34
N THR A 124 -29.34 21.22 -7.85
CA THR A 124 -30.46 21.81 -8.59
C THR A 124 -30.26 23.31 -8.73
N GLN A 125 -30.01 23.78 -9.95
CA GLN A 125 -29.89 25.19 -10.27
C GLN A 125 -31.28 25.83 -10.26
N VAL A 126 -31.45 26.88 -9.46
CA VAL A 126 -32.72 27.57 -9.23
C VAL A 126 -32.81 28.87 -10.04
N ALA A 127 -31.67 29.48 -10.37
CA ALA A 127 -31.60 30.66 -11.23
C ALA A 127 -30.28 30.72 -12.03
N GLY A 128 -30.28 31.51 -13.10
CA GLY A 128 -29.17 31.69 -14.02
C GLY A 128 -29.19 30.70 -15.20
N THR A 129 -28.28 30.88 -16.15
CA THR A 129 -28.03 29.93 -17.24
C THR A 129 -27.19 28.75 -16.74
N PRO A 130 -27.28 27.56 -17.37
CA PRO A 130 -26.41 26.43 -17.02
C PRO A 130 -24.93 26.80 -17.08
N GLN A 131 -24.30 26.87 -15.91
CA GLN A 131 -22.88 27.20 -15.73
C GLN A 131 -22.13 26.00 -15.13
N PRO A 132 -20.80 25.91 -15.32
CA PRO A 132 -19.99 24.86 -14.71
C PRO A 132 -19.87 25.09 -13.20
N ILE A 133 -20.25 24.08 -12.42
CA ILE A 133 -20.19 24.06 -10.96
C ILE A 133 -19.18 23.01 -10.55
N ALA A 134 -18.09 23.45 -9.91
CA ALA A 134 -17.03 22.57 -9.46
C ALA A 134 -17.37 21.99 -8.08
N LEU A 135 -17.16 20.69 -7.90
CA LEU A 135 -17.32 19.98 -6.64
C LEU A 135 -15.96 19.66 -6.02
N GLN A 136 -15.81 19.93 -4.72
CA GLN A 136 -14.62 19.60 -3.96
C GLN A 136 -14.94 19.27 -2.51
N VAL A 137 -14.01 18.58 -1.83
CA VAL A 137 -14.05 18.43 -0.37
C VAL A 137 -13.18 19.52 0.23
N TYR A 138 -13.75 20.36 1.10
CA TYR A 138 -13.05 21.50 1.72
C TYR A 138 -12.46 21.14 3.11
N SER A 139 -13.00 20.12 3.77
CA SER A 139 -12.49 19.63 5.05
C SER A 139 -11.19 18.84 4.90
N THR A 140 -10.33 18.88 5.91
CA THR A 140 -9.20 17.95 6.03
C THR A 140 -9.72 16.54 6.31
N LEU A 141 -9.50 15.62 5.39
CA LEU A 141 -9.84 14.22 5.59
C LEU A 141 -8.85 13.54 6.56
N PRO A 142 -9.27 12.50 7.30
CA PRO A 142 -8.35 11.73 8.14
C PRO A 142 -7.23 11.08 7.31
N PRO A 143 -6.05 10.83 7.89
CA PRO A 143 -4.96 10.13 7.20
C PRO A 143 -5.42 8.80 6.61
N TYR A 144 -4.81 8.42 5.47
CA TYR A 144 -5.11 7.17 4.74
C TYR A 144 -6.54 7.08 4.21
N THR A 145 -7.12 8.25 3.90
CA THR A 145 -8.38 8.34 3.18
C THR A 145 -8.22 9.19 1.93
N SER A 146 -8.97 8.84 0.89
CA SER A 146 -8.97 9.57 -0.39
C SER A 146 -10.40 9.73 -0.88
N TYR A 147 -10.65 10.72 -1.73
CA TYR A 147 -11.96 10.97 -2.29
C TYR A 147 -11.89 11.17 -3.80
N THR A 148 -12.96 10.81 -4.49
CA THR A 148 -13.16 11.09 -5.90
C THR A 148 -14.60 11.51 -6.15
N PHE A 149 -14.79 12.42 -7.11
CA PHE A 149 -16.11 12.77 -7.63
C PHE A 149 -16.25 12.25 -9.06
N SER A 150 -17.43 11.74 -9.41
CA SER A 150 -17.73 11.33 -10.79
C SER A 150 -19.16 11.76 -11.16
N PRO A 151 -19.33 12.81 -11.98
CA PRO A 151 -18.31 13.75 -12.51
C PRO A 151 -17.84 14.81 -11.48
N THR A 152 -16.68 15.42 -11.67
CA THR A 152 -16.14 16.49 -10.78
C THR A 152 -16.77 17.87 -11.02
N ILE A 153 -17.34 18.09 -12.20
CA ILE A 153 -18.00 19.33 -12.60
C ILE A 153 -19.39 18.99 -13.13
N LEU A 154 -20.39 19.76 -12.72
CA LEU A 154 -21.76 19.69 -13.22
C LEU A 154 -22.11 20.96 -13.96
N THR A 155 -22.83 20.86 -15.09
CA THR A 155 -23.33 22.03 -15.82
C THR A 155 -24.82 22.18 -15.59
N GLY A 156 -25.22 23.20 -14.82
CA GLY A 156 -26.59 23.35 -14.33
C GLY A 156 -27.01 22.23 -13.37
N SER A 157 -28.25 21.78 -13.43
CA SER A 157 -28.76 20.72 -12.53
C SER A 157 -28.23 19.34 -12.92
N GLY A 158 -27.80 18.55 -11.94
CA GLY A 158 -27.25 17.21 -12.17
C GLY A 158 -26.87 16.49 -10.88
N SER A 159 -26.23 15.34 -11.01
CA SER A 159 -25.72 14.58 -9.87
C SER A 159 -24.29 14.12 -10.08
N SER A 160 -23.55 14.03 -8.98
CA SER A 160 -22.20 13.48 -8.91
C SER A 160 -22.09 12.47 -7.80
N THR A 161 -21.37 11.38 -8.04
CA THR A 161 -21.08 10.40 -7.00
C THR A 161 -19.77 10.76 -6.30
N LEU A 162 -19.84 11.09 -5.01
CA LEU A 162 -18.67 11.19 -4.14
C LEU A 162 -18.35 9.79 -3.61
N THR A 163 -17.16 9.29 -3.92
CA THR A 163 -16.62 8.05 -3.35
C THR A 163 -15.49 8.39 -2.40
N ILE A 164 -15.58 7.95 -1.15
CA ILE A 164 -14.53 8.06 -0.14
C ILE A 164 -13.96 6.68 0.11
N GLN A 165 -12.67 6.50 -0.18
CA GLN A 165 -11.92 5.26 0.06
C GLN A 165 -11.16 5.40 1.38
N VAL A 166 -11.22 4.38 2.24
CA VAL A 166 -10.60 4.41 3.56
C VAL A 166 -9.76 3.14 3.75
N GLU A 167 -8.47 3.33 3.99
CA GLU A 167 -7.57 2.21 4.26
C GLU A 167 -7.73 1.67 5.68
N PRO A 168 -7.45 0.37 5.95
CA PRO A 168 -7.66 -0.22 7.29
C PRO A 168 -6.76 0.33 8.40
N ILE A 169 -5.77 1.15 8.06
CA ILE A 169 -4.88 1.84 9.01
C ILE A 169 -5.37 3.24 9.38
N ALA A 170 -6.51 3.69 8.81
CA ALA A 170 -7.11 4.97 9.14
C ALA A 170 -7.53 5.00 10.63
N PRO A 171 -7.32 6.12 11.34
CA PRO A 171 -7.76 6.23 12.73
C PRO A 171 -9.30 6.10 12.83
N PRO A 172 -9.82 5.36 13.81
CA PRO A 172 -11.25 5.23 14.00
C PRO A 172 -11.85 6.51 14.58
N GLY A 173 -13.10 6.78 14.24
CA GLY A 173 -13.82 7.96 14.69
C GLY A 173 -14.86 8.45 13.70
N THR A 174 -15.52 9.54 14.08
CA THR A 174 -16.51 10.22 13.24
C THR A 174 -15.94 11.53 12.73
N TYR A 175 -15.91 11.68 11.41
CA TYR A 175 -15.30 12.81 10.71
C TYR A 175 -16.35 13.57 9.89
N PRO A 176 -16.52 14.89 10.10
CA PRO A 176 -17.37 15.70 9.24
C PRO A 176 -16.63 16.01 7.92
N VAL A 177 -17.19 15.54 6.81
CA VAL A 177 -16.68 15.80 5.46
C VAL A 177 -17.50 16.93 4.83
N ILE A 178 -16.87 18.08 4.62
CA ILE A 178 -17.52 19.26 4.04
C ILE A 178 -17.40 19.18 2.52
N VAL A 179 -18.52 18.88 1.86
CA VAL A 179 -18.64 18.92 0.40
C VAL A 179 -19.02 20.34 -0.01
N GLN A 180 -18.23 20.93 -0.89
CA GLN A 180 -18.39 22.28 -1.38
C GLN A 180 -18.67 22.26 -2.89
N ALA A 181 -19.66 23.04 -3.30
CA ALA A 181 -19.94 23.37 -4.68
C ALA A 181 -19.68 24.86 -4.91
N VAL A 182 -18.96 25.18 -5.98
CA VAL A 182 -18.57 26.57 -6.32
C VAL A 182 -19.04 26.90 -7.73
N CYS A 183 -19.75 28.02 -7.86
CA CYS A 183 -20.20 28.58 -9.13
C CYS A 183 -19.98 30.09 -9.13
N GLY A 184 -18.93 30.56 -9.80
CA GLY A 184 -18.50 31.97 -9.71
C GLY A 184 -18.22 32.36 -8.26
N ASN A 185 -18.98 33.32 -7.73
CA ASN A 185 -18.89 33.79 -6.34
C ASN A 185 -19.85 33.05 -5.38
N THR A 186 -20.76 32.21 -5.89
CA THR A 186 -21.71 31.46 -5.06
C THR A 186 -21.06 30.16 -4.58
N ILE A 187 -21.02 30.00 -3.26
CA ILE A 187 -20.51 28.79 -2.60
C ILE A 187 -21.63 28.18 -1.75
N LYS A 188 -21.86 26.88 -1.89
CA LYS A 188 -22.76 26.11 -1.01
C LYS A 188 -22.00 24.92 -0.45
N ASN A 189 -22.22 24.65 0.84
CA ASN A 189 -21.59 23.55 1.55
C ASN A 189 -22.66 22.62 2.12
N VAL A 190 -22.39 21.32 2.09
CA VAL A 190 -23.16 20.28 2.77
C VAL A 190 -22.20 19.37 3.52
N VAL A 191 -22.67 18.76 4.60
CA VAL A 191 -21.83 17.91 5.46
C VAL A 191 -22.23 16.46 5.27
N PHE A 192 -21.25 15.63 4.93
CA PHE A 192 -21.33 14.18 4.96
C PHE A 192 -20.67 13.67 6.24
N THR A 193 -21.34 12.80 6.99
CA THR A 193 -20.77 12.22 8.22
C THR A 193 -20.13 10.86 7.92
N LEU A 194 -18.80 10.81 7.95
CA LEU A 194 -18.04 9.56 7.78
C LEU A 194 -17.73 8.95 9.15
N THR A 195 -18.15 7.71 9.38
CA THR A 195 -17.77 6.94 10.57
C THR A 195 -16.81 5.82 10.17
N ILE A 196 -15.69 5.72 10.88
CA ILE A 196 -14.69 4.65 10.71
C ILE A 196 -14.69 3.82 11.98
N ASP A 197 -15.02 2.53 11.86
CA ASP A 197 -15.05 1.59 12.98
C ASP A 197 -13.63 1.20 13.42
N SER A 198 -13.47 0.89 14.70
CA SER A 198 -12.18 0.49 15.26
C SER A 198 -11.78 -0.93 14.89
N CYS A 199 -10.56 -1.09 14.39
CA CYS A 199 -9.90 -2.39 14.24
C CYS A 199 -9.16 -2.79 15.53
N TYR A 200 -8.91 -4.09 15.71
CA TYR A 200 -8.02 -4.57 16.77
C TYR A 200 -6.58 -4.17 16.49
N THR A 201 -5.88 -3.54 17.44
CA THR A 201 -4.49 -3.15 17.26
C THR A 201 -3.54 -4.10 17.98
N VAL A 202 -2.50 -4.56 17.28
CA VAL A 202 -1.44 -5.41 17.82
C VAL A 202 -0.09 -4.74 17.56
N ASN A 203 0.67 -4.47 18.62
CA ASN A 203 1.99 -3.86 18.52
C ASN A 203 3.08 -4.90 18.82
N LEU A 204 3.88 -5.25 17.82
CA LEU A 204 5.08 -6.05 17.99
C LEU A 204 6.23 -5.10 18.35
N LEU A 205 6.64 -5.14 19.62
CA LEU A 205 7.70 -4.30 20.18
C LEU A 205 9.01 -5.06 20.39
N ASN A 206 8.94 -6.39 20.46
CA ASN A 206 10.10 -7.25 20.73
C ASN A 206 10.26 -8.27 19.61
N SER A 207 11.50 -8.62 19.30
CA SER A 207 11.84 -9.71 18.40
C SER A 207 11.25 -11.03 18.89
N ALA A 208 10.78 -11.85 17.96
CA ALA A 208 10.08 -13.09 18.25
C ALA A 208 10.48 -14.17 17.24
N THR A 209 10.07 -15.41 17.51
CA THR A 209 10.23 -16.50 16.56
C THR A 209 8.90 -17.21 16.34
N ASP A 210 8.66 -17.67 15.11
CA ASP A 210 7.44 -18.38 14.72
C ASP A 210 6.14 -17.66 15.19
N TYR A 211 6.06 -16.35 14.98
CA TYR A 211 4.99 -15.52 15.54
C TYR A 211 3.64 -15.83 14.86
N ASN A 212 2.71 -16.37 15.63
CA ASN A 212 1.34 -16.59 15.19
C ASN A 212 0.42 -15.53 15.79
N LEU A 213 -0.17 -14.69 14.93
CA LEU A 213 -1.00 -13.56 15.32
C LEU A 213 -2.13 -13.99 16.27
N THR A 214 -2.95 -14.96 15.90
CA THR A 214 -4.11 -15.38 16.70
C THR A 214 -3.70 -16.13 17.98
N ALA A 215 -2.61 -16.89 17.94
CA ALA A 215 -2.15 -17.63 19.12
C ALA A 215 -1.54 -16.70 20.17
N ALA A 216 -0.80 -15.68 19.74
CA ALA A 216 -0.21 -14.66 20.61
C ALA A 216 -1.24 -13.64 21.12
N ASN A 217 -2.42 -13.56 20.50
CA ASN A 217 -3.45 -12.56 20.75
C ASN A 217 -4.83 -13.21 20.91
N PRO A 218 -5.07 -13.94 22.02
CA PRO A 218 -6.31 -14.69 22.23
C PRO A 218 -7.56 -13.81 22.32
N GLN A 219 -7.40 -12.49 22.53
CA GLN A 219 -8.49 -11.52 22.49
C GLN A 219 -9.08 -11.30 21.09
N ILE A 220 -8.38 -11.72 20.02
CA ILE A 220 -8.86 -11.56 18.64
C ILE A 220 -9.77 -12.75 18.30
N PRO A 221 -11.06 -12.52 18.00
CA PRO A 221 -11.96 -13.59 17.59
C PRO A 221 -11.52 -14.26 16.28
N THR A 222 -11.56 -15.59 16.23
CA THR A 222 -11.21 -16.38 15.04
C THR A 222 -12.44 -16.93 14.30
N THR A 223 -13.58 -17.01 14.96
CA THR A 223 -14.82 -17.60 14.42
C THR A 223 -15.66 -16.63 13.61
N GLN A 224 -15.36 -15.33 13.64
CA GLN A 224 -16.09 -14.28 12.94
C GLN A 224 -15.14 -13.36 12.18
N PRO A 225 -15.59 -12.70 11.10
CA PRO A 225 -14.80 -11.69 10.40
C PRO A 225 -14.41 -10.53 11.31
N VAL A 226 -13.13 -10.15 11.31
CA VAL A 226 -12.61 -9.02 12.09
C VAL A 226 -11.61 -8.18 11.29
N CYS A 227 -11.42 -6.93 11.69
CA CYS A 227 -10.32 -6.09 11.22
C CYS A 227 -9.19 -6.03 12.25
N VAL A 228 -7.95 -6.28 11.84
CA VAL A 228 -6.76 -6.23 12.69
C VAL A 228 -5.68 -5.37 12.05
N VAL A 229 -5.11 -4.44 12.81
CA VAL A 229 -3.94 -3.65 12.44
C VAL A 229 -2.76 -4.13 13.26
N VAL A 230 -1.71 -4.59 12.59
CA VAL A 230 -0.48 -5.08 13.20
C VAL A 230 0.63 -4.07 12.91
N HIS A 231 1.17 -3.46 13.96
CA HIS A 231 2.34 -2.59 13.87
C HIS A 231 3.58 -3.37 14.27
N VAL A 232 4.52 -3.52 13.34
CA VAL A 232 5.85 -4.08 13.59
C VAL A 232 6.81 -2.91 13.71
N HIS A 233 7.33 -2.68 14.92
CA HIS A 233 8.19 -1.53 15.19
C HIS A 233 9.60 -1.69 14.61
N PRO A 234 10.34 -0.58 14.44
CA PRO A 234 11.73 -0.61 13.99
C PRO A 234 12.60 -1.44 14.92
N GLY A 235 13.51 -2.25 14.34
CA GLY A 235 14.45 -3.10 15.08
C GLY A 235 13.85 -4.44 15.55
N VAL A 236 12.57 -4.69 15.31
CA VAL A 236 11.94 -5.99 15.58
C VAL A 236 12.29 -6.98 14.48
N GLU A 237 12.89 -8.10 14.85
CA GLU A 237 13.15 -9.23 13.96
C GLU A 237 12.24 -10.40 14.37
N VAL A 238 11.39 -10.84 13.44
CA VAL A 238 10.62 -12.08 13.57
C VAL A 238 11.26 -13.11 12.66
N SER A 239 11.78 -14.19 13.23
CA SER A 239 12.48 -15.23 12.46
C SER A 239 11.84 -16.61 12.62
N ALA A 240 12.01 -17.48 11.62
CA ALA A 240 11.52 -18.85 11.72
C ALA A 240 12.55 -19.76 12.42
N THR A 241 12.10 -20.61 13.36
CA THR A 241 12.97 -21.58 14.03
C THR A 241 13.25 -22.80 13.16
N SER A 242 12.40 -23.08 12.17
CA SER A 242 12.50 -24.20 11.24
C SER A 242 12.04 -23.81 9.84
N THR A 243 12.38 -24.62 8.83
CA THR A 243 11.90 -24.39 7.45
C THR A 243 10.43 -24.79 7.27
N ALA A 244 9.84 -25.49 8.25
CA ALA A 244 8.44 -25.91 8.24
C ALA A 244 7.49 -24.83 8.79
N ASN A 245 8.01 -23.93 9.63
CA ASN A 245 7.25 -22.83 10.21
C ASN A 245 7.53 -21.53 9.46
N PRO A 246 6.51 -20.69 9.21
CA PRO A 246 6.76 -19.32 8.77
C PRO A 246 7.29 -18.47 9.93
N ALA A 247 8.03 -17.41 9.62
CA ALA A 247 8.44 -16.45 10.64
C ALA A 247 7.23 -15.73 11.26
N PHE A 248 6.27 -15.29 10.43
CA PHE A 248 4.99 -14.73 10.86
C PHE A 248 3.83 -15.43 10.17
N THR A 249 2.74 -15.68 10.91
CA THR A 249 1.46 -16.14 10.34
C THR A 249 0.29 -15.36 10.90
N THR A 250 -0.70 -15.04 10.04
CA THR A 250 -1.99 -14.50 10.48
C THR A 250 -2.81 -15.51 11.28
N GLY A 251 -2.41 -16.79 11.28
CA GLY A 251 -3.06 -17.85 12.05
C GLY A 251 -4.45 -18.20 11.52
N SER A 252 -5.33 -18.65 12.41
CA SER A 252 -6.65 -19.19 12.05
C SER A 252 -7.75 -18.13 12.04
N LEU A 253 -7.44 -16.91 11.57
CA LEU A 253 -8.45 -15.88 11.37
C LEU A 253 -9.52 -16.34 10.37
N HIS A 254 -10.74 -15.85 10.56
CA HIS A 254 -11.82 -16.09 9.61
C HIS A 254 -11.40 -15.58 8.21
N PRO A 255 -11.64 -16.32 7.10
CA PRO A 255 -11.12 -15.96 5.77
C PRO A 255 -11.55 -14.58 5.23
N GLN A 256 -12.70 -14.08 5.69
CA GLN A 256 -13.21 -12.75 5.35
C GLN A 256 -12.61 -11.62 6.20
N SER A 257 -11.77 -11.94 7.18
CA SER A 257 -11.08 -10.94 8.02
C SER A 257 -10.10 -10.11 7.19
N VAL A 258 -9.80 -8.92 7.68
CA VAL A 258 -8.84 -8.01 7.06
C VAL A 258 -7.71 -7.75 8.04
N VAL A 259 -6.48 -7.95 7.57
CA VAL A 259 -5.26 -7.65 8.31
C VAL A 259 -4.52 -6.52 7.60
N ALA A 260 -4.24 -5.43 8.29
CA ALA A 260 -3.28 -4.43 7.83
C ALA A 260 -1.98 -4.58 8.62
N LEU A 261 -0.89 -4.87 7.91
CA LEU A 261 0.43 -5.03 8.48
C LEU A 261 1.27 -3.81 8.16
N VAL A 262 1.49 -2.96 9.16
CA VAL A 262 2.41 -1.82 9.09
C VAL A 262 3.79 -2.31 9.52
N HIS A 263 4.68 -2.51 8.56
CA HIS A 263 5.92 -3.24 8.76
C HIS A 263 7.15 -2.33 8.69
N GLU A 264 7.82 -2.14 9.82
CA GLU A 264 9.09 -1.40 9.97
C GLU A 264 10.25 -2.29 10.46
N GLY A 265 9.98 -3.60 10.66
CA GLY A 265 10.94 -4.58 11.15
C GLY A 265 11.42 -5.57 10.08
N ALA A 266 11.78 -6.79 10.48
CA ALA A 266 12.22 -7.83 9.56
C ALA A 266 11.49 -9.16 9.82
N PHE A 267 10.92 -9.76 8.78
CA PHE A 267 10.38 -11.12 8.77
C PHE A 267 11.30 -12.01 7.96
N LEU A 268 11.94 -12.97 8.61
CA LEU A 268 13.04 -13.75 8.04
C LEU A 268 12.72 -15.26 8.11
N GLY A 269 12.43 -15.85 6.95
CA GLY A 269 12.28 -17.30 6.82
C GLY A 269 13.61 -18.00 7.04
N ARG A 270 13.60 -19.20 7.64
CA ARG A 270 14.82 -19.96 7.94
C ARG A 270 15.49 -20.47 6.67
N GLY A 271 16.81 -20.40 6.59
CA GLY A 271 17.57 -21.04 5.53
C GLY A 271 17.44 -22.56 5.55
N GLY A 272 17.33 -23.17 4.36
CA GLY A 272 17.38 -24.61 4.19
C GLY A 272 18.76 -25.17 4.55
N ASN A 273 18.81 -26.32 5.20
CA ASN A 273 20.08 -26.98 5.44
C ASN A 273 20.64 -27.56 4.13
N GLY A 274 21.95 -27.43 3.96
CA GLY A 274 22.67 -28.11 2.88
C GLY A 274 22.53 -29.62 3.02
N ALA A 275 22.50 -30.32 1.89
CA ALA A 275 22.37 -31.76 1.91
C ALA A 275 23.59 -32.39 2.58
N SER A 276 23.35 -33.41 3.41
CA SER A 276 24.43 -34.24 3.96
C SER A 276 25.04 -35.07 2.81
N GLY A 277 26.30 -35.50 2.95
CA GLY A 277 27.03 -36.23 1.91
C GLY A 277 26.19 -37.36 1.29
N ALA A 278 26.29 -37.54 -0.02
CA ALA A 278 25.37 -38.43 -0.74
C ALA A 278 25.73 -39.93 -0.54
N PRO A 279 24.80 -40.78 -0.07
CA PRO A 279 25.00 -42.22 0.01
C PRO A 279 24.76 -42.91 -1.34
N LEU A 280 25.43 -44.05 -1.54
CA LEU A 280 25.29 -44.91 -2.71
C LEU A 280 23.83 -45.24 -3.07
N PRO A 281 23.47 -45.33 -4.37
CA PRO A 281 24.25 -45.02 -5.58
C PRO A 281 24.09 -43.56 -6.06
N ASN A 282 23.50 -42.70 -5.24
CA ASN A 282 23.15 -41.34 -5.64
C ASN A 282 24.37 -40.43 -5.50
N TYR A 283 24.93 -39.95 -6.60
CA TYR A 283 26.12 -39.08 -6.59
C TYR A 283 25.88 -37.68 -5.99
N SER A 284 24.64 -37.37 -5.62
CA SER A 284 24.22 -36.12 -5.01
C SER A 284 22.90 -36.29 -4.26
N LEU A 285 22.68 -35.48 -3.23
CA LEU A 285 21.38 -35.32 -2.58
C LEU A 285 20.89 -33.88 -2.71
N PRO A 286 19.58 -33.66 -2.86
CA PRO A 286 19.03 -32.32 -2.95
C PRO A 286 19.18 -31.58 -1.61
N GLY A 287 19.43 -30.27 -1.69
CA GLY A 287 19.41 -29.41 -0.51
C GLY A 287 17.99 -29.26 0.04
N GLN A 288 17.87 -28.90 1.33
CA GLN A 288 16.55 -28.68 1.93
C GLN A 288 15.94 -27.34 1.46
N PRO A 289 14.61 -27.27 1.31
CA PRO A 289 13.94 -26.02 0.97
C PRO A 289 14.15 -24.95 2.05
N GLY A 290 14.23 -23.69 1.65
CA GLY A 290 14.14 -22.55 2.56
C GLY A 290 12.73 -22.41 3.15
N GLY A 291 12.64 -21.88 4.37
CA GLY A 291 11.39 -21.59 5.06
C GLY A 291 10.76 -20.28 4.62
N ASP A 292 9.44 -20.20 4.74
CA ASP A 292 8.67 -19.02 4.35
C ASP A 292 8.79 -17.89 5.40
N ALA A 293 8.71 -16.63 4.96
CA ALA A 293 8.76 -15.50 5.90
C ALA A 293 7.37 -15.18 6.46
N LEU A 294 6.36 -15.06 5.60
CA LEU A 294 5.02 -14.65 5.97
C LEU A 294 3.97 -15.61 5.39
N HIS A 295 3.10 -16.14 6.25
CA HIS A 295 1.87 -16.84 5.83
C HIS A 295 0.66 -15.95 6.08
N ILE A 296 -0.16 -15.77 5.05
CA ILE A 296 -1.45 -15.06 5.17
C ILE A 296 -2.59 -16.02 4.88
N THR A 297 -3.65 -15.93 5.67
CA THR A 297 -4.85 -16.79 5.59
C THR A 297 -6.12 -16.01 5.21
N CYS A 298 -6.07 -14.68 5.26
CA CYS A 298 -7.17 -13.78 4.93
C CYS A 298 -6.64 -12.54 4.19
N ARG A 299 -7.55 -11.65 3.75
CA ARG A 299 -7.18 -10.43 3.01
C ARG A 299 -6.18 -9.61 3.82
N THR A 300 -4.99 -9.40 3.26
CA THR A 300 -3.89 -8.70 3.95
C THR A 300 -3.43 -7.49 3.16
N HIS A 301 -3.37 -6.33 3.80
CA HIS A 301 -2.75 -5.11 3.30
C HIS A 301 -1.35 -5.00 3.92
N LEU A 302 -0.30 -5.07 3.10
CA LEU A 302 1.08 -5.00 3.53
C LEU A 302 1.65 -3.61 3.25
N TYR A 303 1.89 -2.85 4.31
CA TYR A 303 2.49 -1.52 4.27
C TYR A 303 3.95 -1.60 4.69
N LEU A 304 4.86 -1.68 3.71
CA LEU A 304 6.29 -1.69 3.98
C LEU A 304 6.81 -0.26 4.25
N ARG A 305 7.11 0.04 5.51
CA ARG A 305 7.74 1.29 5.96
C ARG A 305 9.21 1.02 6.31
N ASN A 306 9.99 0.63 5.29
CA ASN A 306 11.33 0.04 5.44
C ASN A 306 11.34 -1.35 6.09
N GLY A 307 10.19 -2.00 6.24
CA GLY A 307 10.13 -3.37 6.69
C GLY A 307 10.60 -4.37 5.64
N HIS A 308 11.25 -5.44 6.08
CA HIS A 308 11.83 -6.49 5.25
C HIS A 308 11.05 -7.79 5.36
N VAL A 309 10.75 -8.43 4.23
CA VAL A 309 10.07 -9.74 4.17
C VAL A 309 10.87 -10.67 3.26
N PHE A 310 11.69 -11.52 3.88
CA PHE A 310 12.68 -12.33 3.18
C PHE A 310 12.45 -13.82 3.41
N GLY A 311 12.04 -14.54 2.36
CA GLY A 311 11.98 -16.00 2.36
C GLY A 311 13.38 -16.59 2.50
N GLY A 312 13.52 -17.66 3.28
CA GLY A 312 14.79 -18.30 3.54
C GLY A 312 15.46 -18.81 2.27
N GLY A 313 16.78 -18.76 2.23
CA GLY A 313 17.55 -19.31 1.11
C GLY A 313 17.47 -20.83 1.06
N GLY A 314 17.49 -21.44 -0.13
CA GLY A 314 17.54 -22.89 -0.28
C GLY A 314 18.89 -23.48 0.12
N GLY A 315 18.91 -24.68 0.70
CA GLY A 315 20.15 -25.40 0.99
C GLY A 315 20.86 -25.85 -0.29
N GLY A 316 22.19 -25.88 -0.30
CA GLY A 316 22.97 -26.42 -1.40
C GLY A 316 22.86 -27.95 -1.50
N ALA A 317 22.96 -28.49 -2.72
CA ALA A 317 23.04 -29.93 -2.93
C ALA A 317 24.39 -30.49 -2.48
N SER A 318 24.44 -31.75 -2.05
CA SER A 318 25.70 -32.46 -1.79
C SER A 318 26.21 -33.13 -3.06
N ALA A 319 27.49 -33.46 -3.09
CA ALA A 319 28.09 -34.24 -4.16
C ALA A 319 29.02 -35.29 -3.57
N GLY A 320 28.94 -36.53 -4.03
CA GLY A 320 29.77 -37.61 -3.51
C GLY A 320 29.88 -38.79 -4.45
N VAL A 321 30.96 -39.55 -4.30
CA VAL A 321 31.20 -40.81 -5.00
C VAL A 321 31.72 -41.79 -3.97
N GLU A 322 31.10 -42.97 -3.91
CA GLU A 322 31.70 -44.13 -3.28
C GLU A 322 31.82 -45.20 -4.37
N GLN A 323 33.02 -45.74 -4.57
CA GLN A 323 33.27 -46.69 -5.65
C GLN A 323 34.18 -47.81 -5.18
N ASN A 324 33.79 -49.03 -5.55
CA ASN A 324 34.60 -50.22 -5.39
C ASN A 324 35.50 -50.37 -6.61
N PHE A 325 36.80 -50.30 -6.38
CA PHE A 325 37.84 -50.54 -7.37
C PHE A 325 38.40 -51.94 -7.16
N ASN A 326 38.41 -52.76 -8.21
CA ASN A 326 39.05 -54.05 -8.16
C ASN A 326 40.54 -53.86 -8.46
N VAL A 327 41.39 -53.95 -7.43
CA VAL A 327 42.83 -53.78 -7.58
C VAL A 327 43.47 -55.15 -7.70
N PRO A 328 44.16 -55.45 -8.83
CA PRO A 328 44.88 -56.71 -8.97
C PRO A 328 45.84 -56.88 -7.78
N ILE A 329 45.73 -57.98 -7.05
CA ILE A 329 46.56 -58.39 -5.88
C ILE A 329 46.03 -57.95 -4.49
N ILE A 330 45.28 -56.86 -4.37
CA ILE A 330 44.77 -56.36 -3.06
C ILE A 330 43.28 -56.69 -2.84
N GLY A 331 42.56 -57.03 -3.92
CA GLY A 331 41.12 -57.27 -3.89
C GLY A 331 40.34 -55.97 -4.06
N THR A 332 39.13 -55.90 -3.50
CA THR A 332 38.25 -54.74 -3.64
C THR A 332 38.66 -53.63 -2.69
N LEU A 333 39.03 -52.46 -3.22
CA LEU A 333 39.19 -51.22 -2.48
C LEU A 333 37.95 -50.35 -2.65
N SER A 334 37.27 -50.01 -1.56
CA SER A 334 36.20 -49.01 -1.55
C SER A 334 36.77 -47.64 -1.22
N VAL A 335 36.56 -46.67 -2.11
CA VAL A 335 36.94 -45.27 -1.90
C VAL A 335 35.67 -44.42 -1.84
N GLY A 336 35.44 -43.76 -0.72
CA GLY A 336 34.36 -42.81 -0.53
C GLY A 336 34.87 -41.37 -0.46
N VAL A 337 34.33 -40.47 -1.28
CA VAL A 337 34.57 -39.03 -1.12
C VAL A 337 33.26 -38.29 -1.23
N SER A 338 33.02 -37.30 -0.38
CA SER A 338 31.82 -36.48 -0.51
C SER A 338 31.98 -35.09 0.08
N ALA A 339 31.23 -34.16 -0.46
CA ALA A 339 31.11 -32.79 -0.01
C ALA A 339 29.66 -32.50 0.39
N GLY A 340 29.49 -31.92 1.57
CA GLY A 340 28.21 -31.38 2.02
C GLY A 340 27.85 -30.09 1.30
N GLY A 341 26.56 -29.88 1.03
CA GLY A 341 26.08 -28.60 0.49
C GLY A 341 26.18 -27.47 1.51
N GLY A 342 26.24 -26.21 1.06
CA GLY A 342 26.22 -25.06 1.95
C GLY A 342 24.82 -24.76 2.51
N GLY A 343 24.74 -24.20 3.70
CA GLY A 343 23.46 -23.76 4.28
C GLY A 343 22.87 -22.55 3.54
N GLY A 344 21.55 -22.50 3.39
CA GLY A 344 20.85 -21.33 2.86
C GLY A 344 20.83 -20.16 3.84
N ALA A 345 20.76 -18.92 3.34
CA ALA A 345 20.76 -17.72 4.18
C ALA A 345 19.65 -17.75 5.26
N GLN A 346 20.00 -17.26 6.45
CA GLN A 346 19.25 -17.30 7.72
C GLN A 346 19.40 -18.62 8.49
N GLY A 347 20.62 -18.90 8.96
CA GLY A 347 20.88 -20.00 9.90
C GLY A 347 20.66 -21.40 9.33
N GLY A 348 20.69 -21.56 8.00
CA GLY A 348 20.77 -22.86 7.36
C GLY A 348 22.10 -23.52 7.69
N GLN A 349 22.06 -24.78 8.11
CA GLN A 349 23.27 -25.54 8.45
C GLN A 349 23.90 -26.09 7.17
N GLY A 350 25.22 -26.11 7.11
CA GLY A 350 25.97 -26.82 6.08
C GLY A 350 25.79 -28.33 6.22
N GLY A 351 25.92 -29.02 5.10
CA GLY A 351 25.87 -30.47 5.03
C GLY A 351 26.98 -31.08 5.87
N ARG A 352 26.57 -31.90 6.84
CA ARG A 352 27.45 -32.64 7.76
C ARG A 352 27.63 -34.08 7.27
N PRO A 353 28.65 -34.82 7.77
CA PRO A 353 28.83 -36.21 7.38
C PRO A 353 27.66 -37.04 7.89
N SER A 354 27.01 -37.80 7.00
CA SER A 354 25.93 -38.73 7.34
C SER A 354 26.37 -40.16 6.99
N GLY A 355 26.95 -40.88 7.95
CA GLY A 355 27.36 -42.28 7.81
C GLY A 355 28.84 -42.55 8.05
N ASN A 356 29.17 -43.83 8.24
CA ASN A 356 30.53 -44.33 8.42
C ASN A 356 31.13 -44.58 7.03
N PHE A 357 31.81 -43.57 6.46
CA PHE A 357 32.38 -43.66 5.11
C PHE A 357 33.51 -44.69 5.06
N THR A 358 33.48 -45.58 4.06
CA THR A 358 34.58 -46.50 3.78
C THR A 358 35.77 -45.71 3.22
N ILE A 359 36.96 -45.86 3.84
CA ILE A 359 38.24 -45.17 3.55
C ILE A 359 38.04 -43.89 2.71
N GLY A 360 37.76 -42.78 3.38
CA GLY A 360 37.22 -41.62 2.68
C GLY A 360 37.39 -40.26 3.33
N TYR A 361 37.29 -39.23 2.49
CA TYR A 361 37.37 -37.82 2.86
C TYR A 361 36.01 -37.14 2.70
N PHE A 362 35.55 -36.47 3.76
CA PHE A 362 34.35 -35.65 3.74
C PHE A 362 34.71 -34.17 3.92
N ALA A 363 34.27 -33.32 2.99
CA ALA A 363 34.34 -31.88 3.14
C ALA A 363 32.97 -31.33 3.63
N PRO A 364 32.86 -30.82 4.86
CA PRO A 364 31.61 -30.22 5.34
C PRO A 364 31.28 -28.94 4.58
N GLY A 365 29.99 -28.71 4.37
CA GLY A 365 29.48 -27.41 3.96
C GLY A 365 29.57 -26.40 5.10
N GLN A 366 29.66 -25.12 4.75
CA GLN A 366 29.61 -24.04 5.73
C GLN A 366 28.16 -23.72 6.11
N ASP A 367 27.96 -23.41 7.39
CA ASP A 367 26.70 -22.85 7.89
C ASP A 367 26.51 -21.43 7.33
N ALA A 368 25.28 -21.04 7.06
CA ALA A 368 24.95 -19.67 6.69
C ALA A 368 24.99 -18.74 7.91
N THR A 369 25.20 -17.45 7.66
CA THR A 369 25.05 -16.42 8.70
C THR A 369 23.56 -16.15 9.00
N THR A 370 23.31 -15.37 10.04
CA THR A 370 21.96 -15.00 10.52
C THR A 370 21.74 -13.50 10.48
N GLY A 371 20.47 -13.08 10.53
CA GLY A 371 20.02 -11.70 10.50
C GLY A 371 19.69 -11.20 9.09
N ILE A 372 19.27 -9.94 9.00
CA ILE A 372 18.82 -9.32 7.75
C ILE A 372 19.86 -9.31 6.61
N THR A 373 21.15 -9.27 6.95
CA THR A 373 22.26 -9.32 5.98
C THR A 373 22.85 -10.72 5.84
N ALA A 374 22.10 -11.77 6.20
CA ALA A 374 22.57 -13.14 6.10
C ALA A 374 23.03 -13.49 4.68
N THR A 375 24.12 -14.25 4.64
CA THR A 375 24.79 -14.75 3.44
C THR A 375 24.79 -16.27 3.48
N ALA A 376 24.52 -16.88 2.34
CA ALA A 376 24.52 -18.33 2.22
C ALA A 376 25.92 -18.94 2.43
N GLY A 377 25.95 -20.11 3.06
CA GLY A 377 27.16 -20.90 3.25
C GLY A 377 27.69 -21.47 1.94
N GLN A 378 29.01 -21.58 1.83
CA GLN A 378 29.67 -22.31 0.74
C GLN A 378 29.54 -23.82 0.96
N GLY A 379 29.46 -24.61 -0.11
CA GLY A 379 29.57 -26.06 0.03
C GLY A 379 31.01 -26.51 0.31
N GLY A 380 31.17 -27.75 0.77
CA GLY A 380 32.47 -28.31 1.07
C GLY A 380 33.32 -28.45 -0.19
N LEU A 381 34.63 -28.24 -0.08
CA LEU A 381 35.56 -28.31 -1.21
C LEU A 381 36.41 -29.59 -1.16
N LEU A 382 36.46 -30.33 -2.26
CA LEU A 382 37.25 -31.55 -2.44
C LEU A 382 38.47 -31.24 -3.31
N THR A 383 39.61 -30.97 -2.69
CA THR A 383 40.90 -30.71 -3.38
C THR A 383 42.07 -31.49 -2.80
N LEU A 384 41.88 -32.21 -1.69
CA LEU A 384 42.95 -32.96 -1.05
C LEU A 384 43.22 -34.24 -1.84
N VAL A 385 44.43 -34.36 -2.37
CA VAL A 385 44.95 -35.60 -2.96
C VAL A 385 45.61 -36.40 -1.85
N TRP A 386 45.29 -37.69 -1.73
CA TRP A 386 45.97 -38.59 -0.80
C TRP A 386 46.50 -39.83 -1.51
N THR A 387 47.46 -40.50 -0.87
CA THR A 387 48.07 -41.72 -1.37
C THR A 387 47.96 -42.81 -0.33
N TYR A 388 47.46 -43.97 -0.73
CA TYR A 388 47.40 -45.17 0.08
C TYR A 388 48.45 -46.15 -0.42
N THR A 389 49.42 -46.49 0.43
CA THR A 389 50.51 -47.41 0.09
C THR A 389 50.24 -48.78 0.68
N VAL A 390 50.25 -49.81 -0.17
CA VAL A 390 50.17 -51.22 0.24
C VAL A 390 51.52 -51.86 -0.03
N SER A 391 52.16 -52.37 1.02
CA SER A 391 53.41 -53.10 0.88
C SER A 391 53.15 -54.59 0.64
N LEU A 392 53.70 -55.12 -0.45
CA LEU A 392 53.60 -56.54 -0.84
C LEU A 392 54.93 -57.29 -0.62
N GLY A 393 55.86 -56.71 0.16
CA GLY A 393 57.17 -57.27 0.48
C GLY A 393 58.20 -57.20 -0.64
N ILE A 394 57.83 -57.55 -1.88
CA ILE A 394 58.69 -57.47 -3.08
C ILE A 394 58.42 -56.24 -3.96
N ALA A 395 57.32 -55.53 -3.69
CA ALA A 395 56.91 -54.29 -4.34
C ALA A 395 55.94 -53.51 -3.44
N ASP A 396 55.94 -52.19 -3.52
CA ASP A 396 54.92 -51.34 -2.91
C ASP A 396 53.93 -50.86 -4.00
N VAL A 397 52.65 -50.82 -3.69
CA VAL A 397 51.61 -50.27 -4.57
C VAL A 397 51.09 -48.98 -3.95
N ASP A 398 51.30 -47.86 -4.63
CA ASP A 398 50.71 -46.58 -4.26
C ASP A 398 49.43 -46.35 -5.04
N LEU A 399 48.33 -46.10 -4.33
CA LEU A 399 47.05 -45.70 -4.89
C LEU A 399 46.82 -44.22 -4.60
N ILE A 400 46.75 -43.40 -5.64
CA ILE A 400 46.62 -41.95 -5.58
C ILE A 400 45.17 -41.59 -5.88
N VAL A 401 44.45 -41.10 -4.88
CA VAL A 401 43.08 -40.61 -5.04
C VAL A 401 43.12 -39.12 -5.33
N ARG A 402 42.57 -38.72 -6.48
CA ARG A 402 42.46 -37.32 -6.92
C ARG A 402 40.98 -36.92 -6.97
N PRO A 403 40.40 -36.45 -5.85
CA PRO A 403 39.07 -35.89 -5.89
C PRO A 403 39.12 -34.46 -6.42
N GLU A 404 38.13 -34.11 -7.22
CA GLU A 404 37.82 -32.79 -7.70
C GLU A 404 36.32 -32.58 -7.54
N GLY A 405 35.91 -31.64 -6.70
CA GLY A 405 34.48 -31.44 -6.48
C GLY A 405 34.17 -30.40 -5.43
N TYR A 406 32.91 -30.00 -5.39
CA TYR A 406 32.36 -29.12 -4.38
C TYR A 406 30.90 -29.47 -4.09
N GLY A 407 30.48 -29.27 -2.85
CA GLY A 407 29.06 -29.19 -2.54
C GLY A 407 28.48 -27.89 -3.09
N GLY A 408 27.22 -27.89 -3.50
CA GLY A 408 26.57 -26.68 -3.98
C GLY A 408 26.52 -25.60 -2.90
N ARG A 409 26.70 -24.33 -3.29
CA ARG A 409 26.49 -23.19 -2.39
C ARG A 409 25.02 -23.09 -2.01
N GLY A 410 24.71 -22.70 -0.77
CA GLY A 410 23.35 -22.32 -0.39
C GLY A 410 22.86 -21.10 -1.18
N GLY A 411 21.55 -20.90 -1.21
CA GLY A 411 20.91 -19.71 -1.78
C GLY A 411 20.92 -18.56 -0.77
N ASP A 412 21.11 -17.33 -1.25
CA ASP A 412 20.81 -16.14 -0.44
C ASP A 412 19.28 -15.98 -0.29
N TYR A 413 18.82 -14.99 0.47
CA TYR A 413 17.37 -14.79 0.70
C TYR A 413 16.55 -14.80 -0.58
N GLY A 414 15.49 -15.63 -0.59
CA GLY A 414 14.60 -15.81 -1.72
C GLY A 414 15.20 -16.59 -2.89
N LEU A 415 16.47 -17.01 -2.86
CA LEU A 415 17.13 -17.74 -3.95
C LEU A 415 17.25 -19.24 -3.66
N PRO A 416 17.15 -20.11 -4.68
CA PRO A 416 17.40 -21.54 -4.52
C PRO A 416 18.88 -21.80 -4.24
N GLY A 417 19.16 -22.93 -3.60
CA GLY A 417 20.51 -23.47 -3.50
C GLY A 417 21.05 -23.92 -4.85
N ARG A 418 22.36 -24.04 -4.97
CA ARG A 418 23.04 -24.51 -6.18
C ARG A 418 23.30 -26.02 -6.13
N GLU A 419 23.52 -26.58 -7.32
CA GLU A 419 24.01 -27.94 -7.51
C GLU A 419 25.48 -28.05 -7.06
N GLY A 420 25.85 -29.24 -6.60
CA GLY A 420 27.25 -29.61 -6.33
C GLY A 420 27.86 -30.36 -7.53
N PHE A 421 29.17 -30.57 -7.50
CA PHE A 421 29.90 -31.31 -8.53
C PHE A 421 30.91 -32.25 -7.88
N VAL A 422 31.11 -33.44 -8.45
CA VAL A 422 32.14 -34.37 -8.00
C VAL A 422 32.70 -35.18 -9.16
N ARG A 423 34.01 -35.37 -9.13
CA ARG A 423 34.78 -36.26 -9.99
C ARG A 423 35.93 -36.82 -9.16
N VAL A 424 36.15 -38.12 -9.23
CA VAL A 424 37.22 -38.80 -8.50
C VAL A 424 37.97 -39.67 -9.46
N CYS A 425 39.25 -39.39 -9.64
CA CYS A 425 40.14 -40.22 -10.42
C CYS A 425 41.04 -41.03 -9.49
N LEU A 426 41.17 -42.32 -9.78
CA LEU A 426 42.07 -43.21 -9.05
C LEU A 426 43.20 -43.64 -9.99
N ASP A 427 44.41 -43.24 -9.65
CA ASP A 427 45.63 -43.66 -10.34
C ASP A 427 46.46 -44.53 -9.40
N GLY A 428 47.22 -45.45 -9.95
CA GLY A 428 48.10 -46.33 -9.18
C GLY A 428 49.51 -46.36 -9.73
N ARG A 429 50.48 -46.69 -8.89
CA ARG A 429 51.88 -46.90 -9.27
C ARG A 429 52.44 -48.09 -8.51
N VAL A 430 53.01 -49.06 -9.23
CA VAL A 430 53.74 -50.18 -8.64
C VAL A 430 55.22 -49.80 -8.55
N ARG A 431 55.77 -49.78 -7.33
CA ARG A 431 57.18 -49.57 -7.02
C ARG A 431 57.83 -50.91 -6.66
N PRO A 432 58.37 -51.66 -7.64
CA PRO A 432 59.08 -52.91 -7.35
C PRO A 432 60.39 -52.64 -6.60
N ALA A 433 60.84 -53.58 -5.76
CA ALA A 433 62.11 -53.47 -5.02
C ALA A 433 63.34 -53.35 -5.95
N ILE A 434 63.22 -53.86 -7.18
CA ILE A 434 64.23 -53.75 -8.24
C ILE A 434 63.48 -53.50 -9.56
N GLY A 435 63.76 -52.37 -10.23
CA GLY A 435 63.18 -52.04 -11.54
C GLY A 435 62.41 -50.69 -11.58
N PRO A 436 61.88 -50.31 -12.76
CA PRO A 436 61.17 -49.05 -12.93
C PRO A 436 59.77 -49.08 -12.29
N THR A 437 59.29 -47.92 -11.84
CA THR A 437 57.91 -47.75 -11.34
C THR A 437 56.92 -47.84 -12.50
N VAL A 438 55.88 -48.69 -12.38
CA VAL A 438 54.87 -48.89 -13.42
C VAL A 438 53.56 -48.20 -13.03
N PRO A 439 53.13 -47.15 -13.75
CA PRO A 439 51.85 -46.51 -13.50
C PRO A 439 50.68 -47.30 -14.12
N PHE A 440 49.51 -47.23 -13.49
CA PHE A 440 48.23 -47.69 -14.04
C PHE A 440 47.13 -46.70 -13.64
N SER A 441 46.00 -46.69 -14.37
CA SER A 441 44.84 -45.86 -14.01
C SER A 441 43.61 -46.76 -13.87
N LEU A 442 42.85 -46.54 -12.81
CA LEU A 442 41.61 -47.26 -12.52
C LEU A 442 40.37 -46.46 -12.96
N GLY A 443 40.58 -45.31 -13.62
CA GLY A 443 39.54 -44.47 -14.20
C GLY A 443 39.00 -43.40 -13.26
N CYS A 444 38.06 -42.61 -13.78
CA CYS A 444 37.39 -41.55 -13.04
C CYS A 444 35.90 -41.84 -12.91
N TYR A 445 35.33 -41.49 -11.76
CA TYR A 445 33.93 -41.66 -11.43
C TYR A 445 33.31 -40.33 -10.96
N PRO A 446 32.01 -40.09 -11.21
CA PRO A 446 31.11 -40.90 -12.03
C PRO A 446 31.42 -40.81 -13.55
N PRO A 447 30.95 -41.77 -14.37
CA PRO A 447 31.07 -41.71 -15.82
C PRO A 447 30.29 -40.50 -16.41
N ASN A 448 30.61 -40.13 -17.65
CA ASN A 448 29.89 -39.06 -18.36
C ASN A 448 28.37 -39.38 -18.42
N ASN A 449 27.52 -38.36 -18.22
CA ASN A 449 26.04 -38.42 -18.21
C ASN A 449 25.36 -38.90 -16.90
N PHE A 450 25.79 -38.39 -15.75
CA PHE A 450 25.05 -38.55 -14.49
C PHE A 450 24.23 -37.29 -14.17
N ILE A 451 23.10 -37.47 -13.48
CA ILE A 451 22.22 -36.37 -13.09
C ILE A 451 22.56 -35.95 -11.66
N LEU A 452 22.90 -34.67 -11.49
CA LEU A 452 23.06 -34.04 -10.20
C LEU A 452 21.71 -33.55 -9.68
N GLN A 453 21.49 -33.72 -8.39
CA GLN A 453 20.29 -33.23 -7.73
C GLN A 453 20.39 -31.70 -7.54
N PRO A 454 19.29 -30.97 -7.75
CA PRO A 454 19.26 -29.53 -7.59
C PRO A 454 19.44 -29.14 -6.11
N GLY A 455 19.85 -27.89 -5.88
CA GLY A 455 19.73 -27.32 -4.54
C GLY A 455 18.26 -27.19 -4.12
N GLY A 456 18.05 -26.98 -2.83
CA GLY A 456 16.71 -26.76 -2.28
C GLY A 456 16.08 -25.50 -2.88
N PRO A 457 14.75 -25.48 -3.10
CA PRO A 457 14.07 -24.27 -3.53
C PRO A 457 14.11 -23.19 -2.44
N ALA A 458 13.94 -21.94 -2.85
CA ALA A 458 13.80 -20.84 -1.91
C ALA A 458 12.47 -20.88 -1.15
N GLY A 459 12.47 -20.33 0.05
CA GLY A 459 11.24 -20.02 0.78
C GLY A 459 10.48 -18.86 0.14
N TYR A 460 9.18 -18.80 0.40
CA TYR A 460 8.33 -17.70 -0.02
C TYR A 460 8.58 -16.48 0.85
N ALA A 461 8.54 -15.30 0.22
CA ALA A 461 8.43 -14.06 0.97
C ALA A 461 7.04 -13.97 1.61
N VAL A 462 6.00 -14.20 0.82
CA VAL A 462 4.62 -14.27 1.30
C VAL A 462 3.92 -15.45 0.65
N ARG A 463 3.45 -16.38 1.47
CA ARG A 463 2.63 -17.51 1.03
C ARG A 463 1.16 -17.26 1.34
N ARG A 464 0.31 -17.34 0.31
CA ARG A 464 -1.13 -17.05 0.38
C ARG A 464 -1.91 -18.34 0.59
N ILE A 465 -2.14 -18.68 1.85
CA ILE A 465 -2.89 -19.88 2.25
C ILE A 465 -4.36 -19.70 1.83
N GLY A 466 -4.92 -20.69 1.13
CA GLY A 466 -6.29 -20.64 0.63
C GLY A 466 -6.54 -19.57 -0.44
N GLY A 467 -5.48 -19.05 -1.07
CA GLY A 467 -5.60 -18.00 -2.09
C GLY A 467 -5.91 -16.61 -1.53
N ALA A 468 -5.69 -16.40 -0.23
CA ALA A 468 -5.91 -15.14 0.47
C ALA A 468 -5.35 -13.93 -0.31
N PRO A 469 -6.12 -12.85 -0.54
CA PRO A 469 -5.63 -11.68 -1.29
C PRO A 469 -4.53 -10.93 -0.52
N LEU A 470 -3.49 -10.50 -1.23
CA LEU A 470 -2.45 -9.60 -0.73
C LEU A 470 -2.50 -8.29 -1.52
N LEU A 471 -2.44 -7.15 -0.83
CA LEU A 471 -2.39 -5.82 -1.42
C LEU A 471 -1.20 -5.04 -0.84
N PRO A 472 -0.53 -4.16 -1.61
CA PRO A 472 -0.71 -3.91 -3.05
C PRO A 472 0.15 -4.85 -3.94
N TYR A 473 0.88 -5.80 -3.35
CA TYR A 473 1.87 -6.61 -4.07
C TYR A 473 1.23 -7.80 -4.80
N PRO A 474 1.27 -7.85 -6.15
CA PRO A 474 0.76 -9.00 -6.91
C PRO A 474 1.65 -10.24 -6.77
N ASP A 475 1.16 -11.38 -7.25
CA ASP A 475 1.95 -12.61 -7.33
C ASP A 475 3.11 -12.43 -8.31
N ASN A 476 4.33 -12.47 -7.78
CA ASN A 476 5.54 -12.44 -8.56
C ASN A 476 6.72 -12.93 -7.72
N TYR A 477 7.87 -13.08 -8.35
CA TYR A 477 9.13 -13.27 -7.67
C TYR A 477 9.83 -11.93 -7.45
N TYR A 478 10.16 -11.62 -6.20
CA TYR A 478 10.75 -10.34 -5.80
C TYR A 478 12.19 -10.53 -5.29
N LEU A 479 13.10 -9.68 -5.73
CA LEU A 479 14.49 -9.58 -5.23
C LEU A 479 14.84 -8.11 -4.99
N THR A 480 14.02 -7.42 -4.20
CA THR A 480 14.23 -6.01 -3.87
C THR A 480 14.94 -5.87 -2.52
N GLY A 481 15.21 -4.62 -2.11
CA GLY A 481 15.72 -4.34 -0.76
C GLY A 481 14.73 -4.71 0.35
N LEU A 482 13.43 -4.74 0.06
CA LEU A 482 12.37 -4.92 1.06
C LEU A 482 11.66 -6.28 0.98
N ILE A 483 11.62 -6.90 -0.20
CA ILE A 483 10.99 -8.22 -0.40
C ILE A 483 11.96 -9.11 -1.17
N ARG A 484 12.24 -10.30 -0.61
CA ARG A 484 13.08 -11.32 -1.26
C ARG A 484 12.41 -12.68 -1.20
N GLY A 485 12.12 -13.25 -2.36
CA GLY A 485 11.43 -14.52 -2.51
C GLY A 485 10.11 -14.37 -3.28
N ARG A 486 9.40 -15.49 -3.44
CA ARG A 486 8.12 -15.54 -4.16
C ARG A 486 6.98 -15.01 -3.30
N ILE A 487 6.08 -14.25 -3.92
CA ILE A 487 4.72 -13.99 -3.43
C ILE A 487 3.76 -14.83 -4.28
N GLY A 488 2.94 -15.65 -3.64
CA GLY A 488 2.00 -16.51 -4.34
C GLY A 488 1.30 -17.53 -3.46
N PRO A 489 0.43 -18.36 -4.05
CA PRO A 489 -0.24 -19.47 -3.36
C PRO A 489 0.74 -20.57 -2.90
#